data_AF-A0A0H5CSF8-F1
#
_entry.id   AF-A0A0H5CSF8-F1
#
_cell.length_a   1.000
_cell.length_b   1.000
_cell.length_c   1.000
_cell.angle_alpha   90.00
_cell.angle_beta   90.00
_cell.angle_gamma   90.00
#
_symmetry.space_group_name_H-M   'P 1'
#
loop_
_entity.id
_entity.type
_entity.pdbx_description
1 polymer ?
#
loop_
_entity_poly.entity_id
_entity_poly.type
_entity_poly.pdbx_seq_one_letter_code
_entity_poly.pdbx_strand_id
1 'polypeptide(L)'
;MAALAAGSVVLTALPAVAQEAPAAPSTSDSTTAVAPAAPVEQAAPVEQQAPAAPAADEPDAGTLAIQQKYATFGESGPLSEITTAADGGKFASFAKWGTTVVITWNSTHGAHWFSGAIAAKWSAAGGADVYGYAVADQGQTIGRPGAAAGFDKGFSVYYSDSTGAHTLSGEVRLKYWALGHTAGSFGFPQTDNLVLPPSDNNVAGEFAQFQGQVSIFDPSNGPAVWISGALRQKFWNAGSIAGLGYPVSDQAFHFNRQGYTVELPKGRTIYWTGQTGATLLEDGPVKAKYLSMGGTESNFGFPETDVLDLPSVSGKFAQFQGQVSIFWSEPTGAHWISGALRQRFWNNGSIGHFGLPTSDQHVTGDIWGNGGLYILFGADKAILWNAQVGAFEVAGNFLARLRADGDVKYYGFPNTERIPLPGRSTFQQFAHASIFDTAYGPLTVGWVMREGWWILGGYTGFLGMPKANEYYPYDNFVVQQFEGGYLYCDFRSSNPDDNYCDWEYGTAPWSQSAVNSTAAADKKAPAASVREGHFVIRAGERG
;
A
#
# COMPACT_ATOMS: atom_id res chain seq x y z
N MET A 1 6.70 -3.22 -37.73
CA MET A 1 5.55 -4.01 -38.24
C MET A 1 5.09 -4.89 -37.09
N ALA A 2 3.91 -4.80 -36.50
CA ALA A 2 2.61 -4.39 -37.00
C ALA A 2 1.92 -3.39 -36.04
N ALA A 3 1.20 -2.45 -36.63
CA ALA A 3 0.35 -1.47 -35.96
C ALA A 3 -1.03 -2.08 -35.70
N LEU A 4 -1.61 -1.84 -34.52
CA LEU A 4 -3.01 -2.10 -34.24
C LEU A 4 -3.66 -0.84 -33.68
N ALA A 5 -4.77 -0.50 -34.31
CA ALA A 5 -5.36 0.82 -34.41
C ALA A 5 -6.13 1.23 -33.15
N ALA A 6 -6.01 2.53 -32.84
CA ALA A 6 -6.85 3.23 -31.88
C ALA A 6 -8.29 3.35 -32.41
N GLY A 7 -9.25 2.90 -31.61
CA GLY A 7 -10.68 3.15 -31.82
C GLY A 7 -11.18 4.17 -30.79
N SER A 8 -11.29 5.44 -31.18
CA SER A 8 -11.97 6.49 -30.43
C SER A 8 -13.49 6.29 -30.51
N VAL A 9 -14.16 6.15 -29.37
CA VAL A 9 -15.62 6.24 -29.28
C VAL A 9 -15.97 7.64 -28.78
N VAL A 10 -16.63 8.40 -29.65
CA VAL A 10 -17.18 9.74 -29.38
C VAL A 10 -18.50 9.56 -28.62
N LEU A 11 -18.53 10.01 -27.37
CA LEU A 11 -19.75 10.10 -26.56
C LEU A 11 -20.52 11.35 -27.01
N THR A 12 -21.67 11.18 -27.67
CA THR A 12 -22.61 12.28 -27.95
C THR A 12 -23.69 12.31 -26.88
N ALA A 13 -23.81 13.45 -26.21
CA ALA A 13 -24.80 13.77 -25.21
C ALA A 13 -26.14 14.17 -25.85
N LEU A 14 -27.26 13.77 -25.24
CA LEU A 14 -28.59 14.38 -25.42
C LEU A 14 -29.38 14.35 -24.09
N PRO A 15 -30.35 15.27 -23.90
CA PRO A 15 -30.47 16.05 -22.66
C PRO A 15 -31.63 15.66 -21.74
N ALA A 16 -31.57 16.29 -20.55
CA ALA A 16 -32.56 16.32 -19.49
C ALA A 16 -33.89 16.98 -19.89
N VAL A 17 -35.00 16.50 -19.30
CA VAL A 17 -36.18 17.33 -19.01
C VAL A 17 -36.75 16.91 -17.65
N ALA A 18 -36.86 17.90 -16.77
CA ALA A 18 -37.65 17.89 -15.54
C ALA A 18 -38.93 18.71 -15.78
N GLN A 19 -40.06 18.37 -15.14
CA GLN A 19 -40.86 19.31 -14.32
C GLN A 19 -42.17 18.70 -13.76
N GLU A 20 -42.49 19.19 -12.56
CA GLU A 20 -43.64 18.97 -11.68
C GLU A 20 -44.90 19.81 -12.02
N ALA A 21 -46.08 19.26 -11.63
CA ALA A 21 -47.25 19.89 -10.96
C ALA A 21 -48.22 20.85 -11.74
N PRO A 22 -49.30 21.42 -11.12
CA PRO A 22 -50.65 20.82 -10.93
C PRO A 22 -51.88 21.77 -11.24
N ALA A 23 -53.10 21.28 -10.92
CA ALA A 23 -54.34 21.96 -10.41
C ALA A 23 -55.50 22.51 -11.32
N ALA A 24 -56.71 21.93 -11.11
CA ALA A 24 -58.10 22.48 -10.94
C ALA A 24 -58.71 23.51 -11.94
N PRO A 25 -60.03 23.89 -11.95
CA PRO A 25 -61.14 23.65 -11.00
C PRO A 25 -62.58 23.39 -11.60
N SER A 26 -63.58 23.45 -10.70
CA SER A 26 -65.04 23.22 -10.69
C SER A 26 -65.99 24.22 -11.37
N THR A 27 -67.25 23.81 -11.62
CA THR A 27 -68.56 24.55 -11.51
C THR A 27 -69.72 23.60 -11.91
N SER A 28 -71.02 23.71 -11.60
CA SER A 28 -71.91 24.12 -10.47
C SER A 28 -73.36 24.11 -11.02
N ASP A 29 -74.34 23.62 -10.23
CA ASP A 29 -75.78 23.93 -10.19
C ASP A 29 -76.75 23.82 -11.40
N SER A 30 -77.90 23.15 -11.17
CA SER A 30 -79.23 23.83 -11.09
C SER A 30 -80.40 22.88 -10.74
N THR A 31 -81.28 23.37 -9.85
CA THR A 31 -82.60 22.88 -9.38
C THR A 31 -83.69 23.12 -10.47
N THR A 32 -84.89 22.50 -10.53
CA THR A 32 -86.05 22.53 -9.60
C THR A 32 -87.27 21.75 -10.19
N ALA A 33 -88.15 21.22 -9.31
CA ALA A 33 -89.63 21.07 -9.42
C ALA A 33 -90.22 19.86 -10.23
N VAL A 34 -91.35 19.18 -9.94
CA VAL A 34 -92.63 19.38 -9.19
C VAL A 34 -93.25 18.00 -8.79
N ALA A 35 -94.01 17.91 -7.68
CA ALA A 35 -94.80 16.73 -7.23
C ALA A 35 -96.23 16.67 -7.83
N PRO A 36 -97.00 15.56 -7.72
CA PRO A 36 -98.05 15.55 -6.68
C PRO A 36 -98.49 14.16 -6.10
N ALA A 37 -98.97 14.27 -4.85
CA ALA A 37 -100.17 13.67 -4.19
C ALA A 37 -100.41 12.14 -4.06
N ALA A 38 -100.65 11.74 -2.81
CA ALA A 38 -100.99 10.42 -2.27
C ALA A 38 -102.48 10.00 -2.47
N PRO A 39 -102.90 8.81 -2.00
CA PRO A 39 -103.54 8.80 -0.68
C PRO A 39 -103.22 7.63 0.27
N VAL A 40 -103.54 7.95 1.52
CA VAL A 40 -103.50 7.27 2.82
C VAL A 40 -104.27 5.94 2.88
N GLU A 41 -103.70 4.91 3.52
CA GLU A 41 -104.48 3.83 4.15
C GLU A 41 -103.86 3.43 5.51
N GLN A 42 -104.72 2.91 6.38
CA GLN A 42 -104.74 3.01 7.85
C GLN A 42 -103.68 2.18 8.61
N ALA A 43 -103.42 2.64 9.84
CA ALA A 43 -102.54 2.01 10.82
C ALA A 43 -103.24 0.99 11.73
N ALA A 44 -102.54 -0.10 12.09
CA ALA A 44 -102.45 -0.73 13.43
C ALA A 44 -101.63 -2.05 13.35
N PRO A 45 -101.05 -2.58 14.46
CA PRO A 45 -100.53 -1.95 15.67
C PRO A 45 -99.03 -2.28 15.93
N VAL A 46 -98.45 -1.57 16.90
CA VAL A 46 -97.07 -1.68 17.38
C VAL A 46 -96.85 -2.99 18.14
N GLU A 47 -95.95 -3.85 17.67
CA GLU A 47 -95.44 -4.99 18.42
C GLU A 47 -94.12 -4.58 19.10
N GLN A 48 -94.11 -4.58 20.43
CA GLN A 48 -92.92 -4.30 21.24
C GLN A 48 -91.87 -5.39 21.00
N GLN A 49 -90.83 -5.05 20.26
CA GLN A 49 -89.65 -5.89 20.11
C GLN A 49 -88.85 -5.89 21.43
N ALA A 50 -88.68 -7.09 21.98
CA ALA A 50 -87.83 -7.36 23.14
C ALA A 50 -86.39 -6.83 22.91
N PRO A 51 -85.67 -6.41 23.98
CA PRO A 51 -84.33 -5.86 23.84
C PRO A 51 -83.39 -6.89 23.20
N ALA A 52 -82.73 -6.48 22.12
CA ALA A 52 -81.69 -7.25 21.46
C ALA A 52 -80.59 -7.60 22.47
N ALA A 53 -80.18 -8.87 22.47
CA ALA A 53 -78.97 -9.33 23.14
C ALA A 53 -77.76 -8.46 22.68
N PRO A 54 -76.77 -8.20 23.54
CA PRO A 54 -75.59 -7.44 23.14
C PRO A 54 -74.92 -8.14 21.95
N ALA A 55 -74.62 -7.37 20.90
CA ALA A 55 -73.85 -7.86 19.77
C ALA A 55 -72.53 -8.44 20.30
N ALA A 56 -72.22 -9.68 19.94
CA ALA A 56 -70.86 -10.17 20.08
C ALA A 56 -69.98 -9.25 19.23
N ASP A 57 -68.98 -8.62 19.83
CA ASP A 57 -68.04 -7.76 19.13
C ASP A 57 -67.39 -8.58 17.99
N GLU A 58 -67.71 -8.23 16.75
CA GLU A 58 -67.06 -8.80 15.57
C GLU A 58 -65.53 -8.58 15.70
N PRO A 59 -64.70 -9.61 15.50
CA PRO A 59 -63.26 -9.49 15.65
C PRO A 59 -62.74 -8.39 14.72
N ASP A 60 -61.91 -7.50 15.28
CA ASP A 60 -61.31 -6.42 14.51
C ASP A 60 -60.49 -6.97 13.32
N ALA A 61 -60.26 -6.13 12.31
CA ALA A 61 -59.63 -6.55 11.06
C ALA A 61 -58.26 -7.24 11.24
N GLY A 62 -57.47 -6.82 12.25
CA GLY A 62 -56.17 -7.43 12.52
C GLY A 62 -56.29 -8.78 13.21
N THR A 63 -57.23 -8.92 14.14
CA THR A 63 -57.60 -10.20 14.76
C THR A 63 -58.06 -11.20 13.70
N LEU A 64 -58.95 -10.78 12.80
CA LEU A 64 -59.43 -11.60 11.68
C LEU A 64 -58.29 -12.01 10.75
N ALA A 65 -57.39 -11.09 10.40
CA ALA A 65 -56.26 -11.38 9.52
C ALA A 65 -55.29 -12.40 10.12
N ILE A 66 -54.99 -12.32 11.42
CA ILE A 66 -54.17 -13.32 12.12
C ILE A 66 -54.86 -14.68 12.12
N GLN A 67 -56.16 -14.73 12.43
CA GLN A 67 -56.93 -15.99 12.44
C GLN A 67 -57.00 -16.64 11.06
N GLN A 68 -57.23 -15.84 10.01
CA GLN A 68 -57.22 -16.31 8.62
C GLN A 68 -55.85 -16.84 8.23
N LYS A 69 -54.77 -16.14 8.57
CA LYS A 69 -53.41 -16.58 8.30
C LYS A 69 -53.09 -17.87 9.04
N TYR A 70 -53.46 -17.98 10.31
CA TYR A 70 -53.31 -19.20 11.12
C TYR A 70 -54.06 -20.39 10.48
N ALA A 71 -55.27 -20.18 9.98
CA ALA A 71 -56.06 -21.23 9.32
C ALA A 71 -55.36 -21.82 8.07
N THR A 72 -54.48 -21.07 7.40
CA THR A 72 -53.70 -21.60 6.25
C THR A 72 -52.70 -22.68 6.63
N PHE A 73 -52.36 -22.82 7.91
CA PHE A 73 -51.39 -23.80 8.39
C PHE A 73 -52.00 -25.19 8.65
N GLY A 74 -53.32 -25.38 8.62
CA GLY A 74 -53.96 -26.68 8.84
C GLY A 74 -53.71 -27.22 10.26
N GLU A 75 -53.25 -28.47 10.38
CA GLU A 75 -52.94 -29.08 11.70
C GLU A 75 -51.77 -28.36 12.39
N SER A 76 -52.09 -27.56 13.40
CA SER A 76 -51.16 -26.79 14.22
C SER A 76 -51.58 -26.83 15.70
N GLY A 77 -50.63 -26.54 16.59
CA GLY A 77 -50.93 -26.33 18.00
C GLY A 77 -51.81 -25.09 18.20
N PRO A 78 -52.45 -24.94 19.38
CA PRO A 78 -53.39 -23.85 19.63
C PRO A 78 -52.72 -22.48 19.44
N LEU A 79 -53.45 -21.57 18.81
CA LEU A 79 -53.06 -20.17 18.70
C LEU A 79 -53.12 -19.52 20.09
N SER A 80 -52.04 -18.82 20.47
CA SER A 80 -52.01 -18.04 21.69
C SER A 80 -53.03 -16.90 21.66
N GLU A 81 -53.26 -16.27 22.81
CA GLU A 81 -53.99 -15.01 22.85
C GLU A 81 -53.34 -13.98 21.91
N ILE A 82 -54.18 -13.27 21.15
CA ILE A 82 -53.73 -12.23 20.23
C ILE A 82 -53.43 -10.99 21.05
N THR A 83 -52.15 -10.63 21.11
CA THR A 83 -51.68 -9.44 21.81
C THR A 83 -51.83 -8.24 20.88
N THR A 84 -52.41 -7.15 21.39
CA THR A 84 -52.48 -5.86 20.69
C THR A 84 -51.43 -4.93 21.28
N ALA A 85 -50.51 -4.45 20.45
CA ALA A 85 -49.48 -3.50 20.85
C ALA A 85 -50.06 -2.07 20.90
N ALA A 86 -49.30 -1.14 21.50
CA ALA A 86 -49.74 0.24 21.72
C ALA A 86 -50.02 1.02 20.43
N ASP A 87 -49.36 0.68 19.32
CA ASP A 87 -49.56 1.27 18.00
C ASP A 87 -50.72 0.63 17.20
N GLY A 88 -51.45 -0.31 17.82
CA GLY A 88 -52.61 -1.00 17.24
C GLY A 88 -52.26 -2.23 16.39
N GLY A 89 -50.97 -2.50 16.15
CA GLY A 89 -50.57 -3.74 15.50
C GLY A 89 -50.72 -4.95 16.45
N LYS A 90 -50.81 -6.15 15.88
CA LYS A 90 -51.19 -7.36 16.61
C LYS A 90 -50.21 -8.48 16.36
N PHE A 91 -50.07 -9.38 17.32
CA PHE A 91 -49.27 -10.59 17.14
C PHE A 91 -49.78 -11.75 18.00
N ALA A 92 -49.54 -12.97 17.51
CA ALA A 92 -49.82 -14.21 18.22
C ALA A 92 -48.81 -15.28 17.83
N SER A 93 -48.72 -16.35 18.61
CA SER A 93 -47.81 -17.46 18.37
C SER A 93 -48.49 -18.81 18.53
N PHE A 94 -47.94 -19.83 17.89
CA PHE A 94 -48.41 -21.20 18.00
C PHE A 94 -47.28 -22.20 17.71
N ALA A 95 -47.50 -23.47 18.07
CA ALA A 95 -46.53 -24.53 17.80
C ALA A 95 -46.81 -25.22 16.45
N LYS A 96 -45.78 -25.35 15.60
CA LYS A 96 -45.82 -26.14 14.36
C LYS A 96 -44.42 -26.58 13.96
N TRP A 97 -44.29 -27.75 13.31
CA TRP A 97 -43.00 -28.29 12.84
C TRP A 97 -41.95 -28.45 13.96
N GLY A 98 -42.39 -28.69 15.20
CA GLY A 98 -41.50 -28.76 16.35
C GLY A 98 -40.91 -27.41 16.77
N THR A 99 -41.45 -26.29 16.29
CA THR A 99 -40.98 -24.94 16.61
C THR A 99 -42.12 -23.97 16.87
N THR A 100 -41.78 -22.76 17.32
CA THR A 100 -42.71 -21.64 17.46
C THR A 100 -42.85 -20.92 16.12
N VAL A 101 -44.09 -20.71 15.70
CA VAL A 101 -44.46 -19.80 14.61
C VAL A 101 -45.09 -18.57 15.23
N VAL A 102 -44.70 -17.39 14.77
CA VAL A 102 -45.28 -16.10 15.15
C VAL A 102 -45.97 -15.52 13.93
N ILE A 103 -47.18 -15.01 14.11
CA ILE A 103 -47.89 -14.21 13.10
C ILE A 103 -48.01 -12.80 13.64
N THR A 104 -47.53 -11.83 12.87
CA THR A 104 -47.63 -10.40 13.16
C THR A 104 -48.55 -9.74 12.13
N TRP A 105 -49.30 -8.72 12.54
CA TRP A 105 -50.15 -7.92 11.68
C TRP A 105 -50.03 -6.44 11.98
N ASN A 106 -49.98 -5.61 10.94
CA ASN A 106 -50.33 -4.20 11.00
C ASN A 106 -51.17 -3.80 9.77
N SER A 107 -51.73 -2.59 9.80
CA SER A 107 -52.57 -2.09 8.70
C SER A 107 -51.82 -1.89 7.38
N THR A 108 -50.50 -1.70 7.43
CA THR A 108 -49.66 -1.41 6.25
C THR A 108 -49.25 -2.68 5.49
N HIS A 109 -48.87 -3.74 6.19
CA HIS A 109 -48.30 -4.96 5.60
C HIS A 109 -49.27 -6.15 5.68
N GLY A 110 -50.26 -6.12 6.57
CA GLY A 110 -51.15 -7.26 6.79
C GLY A 110 -50.49 -8.36 7.62
N ALA A 111 -51.07 -9.57 7.58
CA ALA A 111 -50.67 -10.68 8.44
C ALA A 111 -49.55 -11.53 7.81
N HIS A 112 -48.40 -11.57 8.48
CA HIS A 112 -47.19 -12.26 8.04
C HIS A 112 -46.61 -13.16 9.11
N TRP A 113 -46.02 -14.28 8.70
CA TRP A 113 -45.50 -15.29 9.61
C TRP A 113 -43.99 -15.47 9.52
N PHE A 114 -43.38 -15.88 10.63
CA PHE A 114 -42.00 -16.34 10.74
C PHE A 114 -41.88 -17.35 11.88
N SER A 115 -40.79 -18.12 11.93
CA SER A 115 -40.69 -19.26 12.84
C SER A 115 -39.26 -19.53 13.32
N GLY A 116 -39.10 -20.53 14.19
CA GLY A 116 -37.77 -21.04 14.51
C GLY A 116 -36.90 -20.06 15.27
N ALA A 117 -35.61 -20.09 14.96
CA ALA A 117 -34.63 -19.19 15.54
C ALA A 117 -34.91 -17.71 15.19
N ILE A 118 -35.59 -17.43 14.08
CA ILE A 118 -36.02 -16.07 13.72
C ILE A 118 -37.08 -15.58 14.72
N ALA A 119 -38.09 -16.40 14.99
CA ALA A 119 -39.12 -16.10 15.99
C ALA A 119 -38.53 -15.96 17.39
N ALA A 120 -37.63 -16.86 17.78
CA ALA A 120 -36.93 -16.78 19.07
C ALA A 120 -36.14 -15.46 19.21
N LYS A 121 -35.45 -15.03 18.16
CA LYS A 121 -34.65 -13.80 18.14
C LYS A 121 -35.50 -12.55 18.22
N TRP A 122 -36.59 -12.50 17.44
CA TRP A 122 -37.58 -11.42 17.49
C TRP A 122 -38.15 -11.27 18.91
N SER A 123 -38.61 -12.37 19.53
CA SER A 123 -39.17 -12.35 20.88
C SER A 123 -38.15 -11.94 21.93
N ALA A 124 -36.92 -12.48 21.87
CA ALA A 124 -35.87 -12.18 22.84
C ALA A 124 -35.41 -10.72 22.82
N ALA A 125 -35.51 -10.05 21.67
CA ALA A 125 -35.09 -8.67 21.50
C ALA A 125 -36.22 -7.65 21.77
N GLY A 126 -37.38 -8.07 22.29
CA GLY A 126 -38.50 -7.19 22.62
C GLY A 126 -39.66 -7.20 21.61
N GLY A 127 -39.62 -8.09 20.61
CA GLY A 127 -40.72 -8.32 19.69
C GLY A 127 -41.14 -7.09 18.89
N ALA A 128 -42.46 -6.85 18.82
CA ALA A 128 -43.06 -5.77 18.03
C ALA A 128 -42.58 -4.37 18.46
N ASP A 129 -42.24 -4.19 19.74
CA ASP A 129 -41.79 -2.89 20.24
C ASP A 129 -40.43 -2.49 19.64
N VAL A 130 -39.55 -3.45 19.36
CA VAL A 130 -38.22 -3.21 18.81
C VAL A 130 -38.18 -3.43 17.30
N TYR A 131 -38.62 -4.60 16.83
CA TYR A 131 -38.49 -5.01 15.42
C TYR A 131 -39.69 -4.54 14.59
N GLY A 132 -40.84 -4.38 15.24
CA GLY A 132 -42.10 -4.13 14.56
C GLY A 132 -42.68 -5.40 13.94
N TYR A 133 -43.42 -5.22 12.85
CA TYR A 133 -44.23 -6.25 12.19
C TYR A 133 -43.52 -6.77 10.95
N ALA A 134 -43.67 -8.07 10.67
CA ALA A 134 -43.08 -8.65 9.48
C ALA A 134 -43.70 -8.06 8.21
N VAL A 135 -42.84 -7.67 7.25
CA VAL A 135 -43.26 -7.03 5.99
C VAL A 135 -43.64 -8.03 4.89
N ALA A 136 -43.28 -9.29 5.12
CA ALA A 136 -43.57 -10.43 4.26
C ALA A 136 -43.45 -11.72 5.09
N ASP A 137 -44.00 -12.81 4.57
CA ASP A 137 -43.76 -14.13 5.15
C ASP A 137 -42.27 -14.48 5.09
N GLN A 138 -41.79 -15.21 6.10
CA GLN A 138 -40.44 -15.76 6.11
C GLN A 138 -40.16 -16.54 4.82
N GLY A 139 -39.10 -16.14 4.12
CA GLY A 139 -38.69 -16.73 2.85
C GLY A 139 -37.40 -17.54 2.97
N GLN A 140 -37.16 -18.44 2.01
CA GLN A 140 -35.84 -19.03 1.84
C GLN A 140 -34.85 -18.00 1.31
N THR A 141 -33.61 -18.08 1.77
CA THR A 141 -32.54 -17.21 1.28
C THR A 141 -32.08 -17.62 -0.11
N ILE A 142 -31.71 -16.64 -0.93
CA ILE A 142 -31.22 -16.86 -2.29
C ILE A 142 -29.74 -17.26 -2.25
N GLY A 143 -29.34 -18.21 -3.09
CA GLY A 143 -27.95 -18.63 -3.31
C GLY A 143 -27.39 -19.60 -2.26
N ARG A 144 -27.96 -19.64 -1.05
CA ARG A 144 -27.53 -20.52 0.05
C ARG A 144 -28.74 -20.97 0.88
N PRO A 145 -28.78 -22.22 1.38
CA PRO A 145 -29.87 -22.68 2.25
C PRO A 145 -29.94 -21.89 3.55
N GLY A 146 -31.14 -21.44 3.90
CA GLY A 146 -31.44 -20.68 5.09
C GLY A 146 -32.78 -19.97 4.99
N ALA A 147 -33.07 -19.14 5.99
CA ALA A 147 -34.32 -18.38 6.07
C ALA A 147 -34.05 -16.92 6.39
N ALA A 148 -34.93 -16.03 5.94
CA ALA A 148 -34.89 -14.62 6.30
C ALA A 148 -36.29 -14.05 6.52
N ALA A 149 -36.38 -13.09 7.44
CA ALA A 149 -37.58 -12.28 7.65
C ALA A 149 -37.18 -10.80 7.75
N GLY A 150 -37.96 -9.93 7.13
CA GLY A 150 -37.82 -8.47 7.22
C GLY A 150 -38.94 -7.88 8.08
N PHE A 151 -38.63 -6.80 8.79
CA PHE A 151 -39.55 -6.12 9.68
C PHE A 151 -39.61 -4.62 9.37
N ASP A 152 -40.76 -4.00 9.65
CA ASP A 152 -41.09 -2.65 9.24
C ASP A 152 -40.32 -1.54 9.97
N LYS A 153 -39.76 -1.80 11.16
CA LYS A 153 -38.82 -0.88 11.85
C LYS A 153 -37.38 -0.96 11.32
N GLY A 154 -37.18 -1.52 10.12
CA GLY A 154 -35.89 -1.51 9.44
C GLY A 154 -34.93 -2.64 9.83
N PHE A 155 -35.45 -3.70 10.45
CA PHE A 155 -34.68 -4.88 10.83
C PHE A 155 -34.84 -6.01 9.81
N SER A 156 -33.80 -6.82 9.65
CA SER A 156 -33.88 -8.12 8.99
C SER A 156 -33.15 -9.17 9.79
N VAL A 157 -33.79 -10.33 9.98
CA VAL A 157 -33.19 -11.48 10.63
C VAL A 157 -32.87 -12.54 9.59
N TYR A 158 -31.62 -12.99 9.58
CA TYR A 158 -31.12 -14.06 8.71
C TYR A 158 -30.77 -15.27 9.55
N TYR A 159 -31.16 -16.45 9.10
CA TYR A 159 -30.86 -17.73 9.75
C TYR A 159 -30.19 -18.69 8.79
N SER A 160 -29.12 -19.34 9.27
CA SER A 160 -28.58 -20.57 8.69
C SER A 160 -28.20 -21.55 9.80
N ASP A 161 -28.13 -22.84 9.50
CA ASP A 161 -27.68 -23.83 10.49
C ASP A 161 -26.22 -23.59 10.93
N SER A 162 -25.42 -22.94 10.08
CA SER A 162 -24.00 -22.67 10.34
C SER A 162 -23.74 -21.46 11.24
N THR A 163 -24.62 -20.45 11.20
CA THR A 163 -24.43 -19.18 11.92
C THR A 163 -25.46 -18.98 13.02
N GLY A 164 -26.63 -19.60 12.92
CA GLY A 164 -27.80 -19.25 13.72
C GLY A 164 -28.48 -17.99 13.18
N ALA A 165 -29.43 -17.46 13.97
CA ALA A 165 -30.19 -16.28 13.62
C ALA A 165 -29.45 -14.99 14.00
N HIS A 166 -29.32 -14.07 13.06
CA HIS A 166 -28.63 -12.79 13.24
C HIS A 166 -29.41 -11.62 12.66
N THR A 167 -29.40 -10.51 13.39
CA THR A 167 -30.14 -9.31 13.05
C THR A 167 -29.24 -8.27 12.42
N LEU A 168 -29.68 -7.75 11.27
CA LEU A 168 -29.10 -6.58 10.64
C LEU A 168 -30.09 -5.42 10.63
N SER A 169 -29.57 -4.20 10.81
CA SER A 169 -30.31 -2.94 10.72
C SER A 169 -29.48 -1.84 10.07
N GLY A 170 -30.13 -0.70 9.79
CA GLY A 170 -29.47 0.53 9.34
C GLY A 170 -28.67 0.36 8.04
N GLU A 171 -27.57 1.10 7.92
CA GLU A 171 -26.75 1.10 6.71
C GLU A 171 -25.96 -0.21 6.55
N VAL A 172 -25.66 -0.92 7.63
CA VAL A 172 -25.09 -2.28 7.56
C VAL A 172 -25.99 -3.19 6.73
N ARG A 173 -27.29 -3.19 7.03
CA ARG A 173 -28.30 -3.97 6.32
C ARG A 173 -28.43 -3.53 4.86
N LEU A 174 -28.55 -2.22 4.62
CA LEU A 174 -28.71 -1.68 3.26
C LEU A 174 -27.50 -2.00 2.38
N LYS A 175 -26.29 -1.87 2.92
CA LYS A 175 -25.05 -2.21 2.21
C LYS A 175 -24.94 -3.70 1.92
N TYR A 176 -25.31 -4.56 2.87
CA TYR A 176 -25.37 -6.00 2.65
C TYR A 176 -26.34 -6.37 1.51
N TRP A 177 -27.50 -5.71 1.43
CA TRP A 177 -28.44 -5.90 0.33
C TRP A 177 -27.90 -5.45 -1.02
N ALA A 178 -27.29 -4.25 -1.07
CA ALA A 178 -26.69 -3.71 -2.28
C ALA A 178 -25.58 -4.62 -2.85
N LEU A 179 -24.92 -5.41 -2.00
CA LEU A 179 -23.87 -6.35 -2.35
C LEU A 179 -24.39 -7.77 -2.63
N GLY A 180 -25.69 -7.92 -2.83
CA GLY A 180 -26.33 -9.17 -3.23
C GLY A 180 -26.66 -10.11 -2.07
N HIS A 181 -26.71 -9.60 -0.83
CA HIS A 181 -27.15 -10.32 0.36
C HIS A 181 -26.53 -11.74 0.47
N THR A 182 -27.30 -12.75 0.86
CA THR A 182 -26.84 -14.15 1.00
C THR A 182 -26.37 -14.78 -0.32
N ALA A 183 -26.75 -14.20 -1.46
CA ALA A 183 -26.33 -14.67 -2.78
C ALA A 183 -24.93 -14.15 -3.16
N GLY A 184 -24.48 -13.07 -2.54
CA GLY A 184 -23.14 -12.52 -2.70
C GLY A 184 -22.04 -13.35 -2.03
N SER A 185 -20.80 -12.86 -2.16
CA SER A 185 -19.61 -13.51 -1.60
C SER A 185 -19.52 -13.42 -0.08
N PHE A 186 -20.35 -12.60 0.57
CA PHE A 186 -20.27 -12.32 2.01
C PHE A 186 -20.86 -13.45 2.85
N GLY A 187 -21.79 -14.24 2.30
CA GLY A 187 -22.47 -15.31 3.04
C GLY A 187 -23.40 -14.78 4.13
N PHE A 188 -23.77 -15.63 5.09
CA PHE A 188 -24.65 -15.24 6.19
C PHE A 188 -23.96 -14.31 7.20
N PRO A 189 -24.71 -13.42 7.88
CA PRO A 189 -24.19 -12.73 9.05
C PRO A 189 -23.79 -13.73 10.13
N GLN A 190 -22.73 -13.41 10.88
CA GLN A 190 -22.22 -14.18 12.01
C GLN A 190 -22.38 -13.44 13.34
N THR A 191 -22.75 -12.16 13.28
CA THR A 191 -23.05 -11.33 14.44
C THR A 191 -24.31 -10.54 14.14
N ASP A 192 -24.94 -10.03 15.19
CA ASP A 192 -25.87 -8.92 15.05
C ASP A 192 -25.10 -7.63 14.72
N ASN A 193 -25.81 -6.52 14.55
CA ASN A 193 -25.20 -5.20 14.65
C ASN A 193 -24.56 -5.05 16.04
N LEU A 194 -23.24 -4.84 16.07
CA LEU A 194 -22.46 -4.66 17.29
C LEU A 194 -22.02 -3.20 17.40
N VAL A 195 -22.19 -2.61 18.59
CA VAL A 195 -21.63 -1.30 18.93
C VAL A 195 -20.24 -1.51 19.53
N LEU A 196 -19.24 -0.77 19.04
CA LEU A 196 -17.91 -0.69 19.66
C LEU A 196 -17.70 0.68 20.31
N PRO A 197 -16.84 0.78 21.35
CA PRO A 197 -16.48 2.05 21.93
C PRO A 197 -15.95 3.02 20.85
N PRO A 198 -16.06 4.34 21.07
CA PRO A 198 -15.66 5.33 20.09
C PRO A 198 -14.24 5.07 19.59
N SER A 199 -14.05 5.21 18.29
CA SER A 199 -12.73 5.11 17.65
C SER A 199 -11.71 6.06 18.28
N ASP A 200 -10.44 5.91 17.89
CA ASP A 200 -9.37 6.85 18.20
C ASP A 200 -9.59 8.31 17.73
N ASN A 201 -10.69 8.57 17.01
CA ASN A 201 -11.17 9.89 16.59
C ASN A 201 -12.54 10.23 17.19
N ASN A 202 -12.96 9.50 18.24
CA ASN A 202 -14.23 9.65 18.94
C ASN A 202 -15.48 9.49 18.06
N VAL A 203 -15.36 8.77 16.94
CA VAL A 203 -16.49 8.39 16.08
C VAL A 203 -17.10 7.10 16.62
N ALA A 204 -18.39 7.13 16.95
CA ALA A 204 -19.18 5.95 17.27
C ALA A 204 -19.75 5.32 15.99
N GLY A 205 -20.21 4.09 16.09
CA GLY A 205 -20.87 3.40 14.99
C GLY A 205 -21.13 1.94 15.30
N GLU A 206 -21.68 1.26 14.31
CA GLU A 206 -22.00 -0.16 14.38
C GLU A 206 -21.18 -0.93 13.37
N PHE A 207 -21.12 -2.25 13.52
CA PHE A 207 -20.61 -3.14 12.50
C PHE A 207 -21.24 -4.52 12.63
N ALA A 208 -21.18 -5.31 11.55
CA ALA A 208 -21.50 -6.72 11.58
C ALA A 208 -20.42 -7.53 10.88
N GLN A 209 -20.26 -8.79 11.28
CA GLN A 209 -19.35 -9.74 10.66
C GLN A 209 -20.13 -10.81 9.89
N PHE A 210 -19.53 -11.33 8.82
CA PHE A 210 -20.16 -12.25 7.89
C PHE A 210 -19.26 -13.44 7.57
N GLN A 211 -19.88 -14.56 7.25
CA GLN A 211 -19.25 -15.87 7.03
C GLN A 211 -18.10 -15.85 6.02
N GLY A 212 -18.20 -14.99 4.99
CA GLY A 212 -17.18 -14.78 3.95
C GLY A 212 -15.93 -14.03 4.42
N GLN A 213 -15.67 -13.96 5.74
CA GLN A 213 -14.60 -13.15 6.32
C GLN A 213 -14.73 -11.68 5.95
N VAL A 214 -15.95 -11.15 6.06
CA VAL A 214 -16.26 -9.75 5.76
C VAL A 214 -16.70 -9.04 7.04
N SER A 215 -16.32 -7.78 7.17
CA SER A 215 -16.89 -6.86 8.14
C SER A 215 -17.48 -5.68 7.38
N ILE A 216 -18.74 -5.37 7.64
CA ILE A 216 -19.39 -4.13 7.21
C ILE A 216 -19.48 -3.23 8.43
N PHE A 217 -18.96 -2.02 8.31
CA PHE A 217 -19.00 -0.99 9.35
C PHE A 217 -19.94 0.13 8.94
N ASP A 218 -20.60 0.74 9.91
CA ASP A 218 -21.51 1.87 9.77
C ASP A 218 -21.06 2.98 10.74
N PRO A 219 -20.10 3.83 10.33
CA PRO A 219 -19.63 4.94 11.14
C PRO A 219 -20.68 6.06 11.16
N SER A 220 -20.95 6.63 12.34
CA SER A 220 -21.96 7.70 12.52
C SER A 220 -21.73 8.98 11.71
N ASN A 221 -20.56 9.14 11.10
CA ASN A 221 -20.17 10.32 10.33
C ASN A 221 -19.89 10.03 8.85
N GLY A 222 -20.30 8.88 8.33
CA GLY A 222 -19.99 8.50 6.95
C GLY A 222 -20.87 7.38 6.40
N PRO A 223 -20.65 6.99 5.13
CA PRO A 223 -21.34 5.83 4.56
C PRO A 223 -20.84 4.54 5.21
N ALA A 224 -21.67 3.49 5.19
CA ALA A 224 -21.21 2.17 5.56
C ALA A 224 -20.09 1.70 4.62
N VAL A 225 -19.10 0.97 5.15
CA VAL A 225 -17.90 0.51 4.45
C VAL A 225 -17.65 -0.97 4.71
N TRP A 226 -17.04 -1.69 3.76
CA TRP A 226 -16.70 -3.10 3.94
C TRP A 226 -15.24 -3.42 3.65
N ILE A 227 -14.70 -4.36 4.42
CA ILE A 227 -13.38 -4.96 4.23
C ILE A 227 -13.45 -6.47 4.42
N SER A 228 -12.55 -7.22 3.78
CA SER A 228 -12.57 -8.68 3.80
C SER A 228 -11.20 -9.35 3.95
N GLY A 229 -11.23 -10.65 4.21
CA GLY A 229 -10.08 -11.54 4.16
C GLY A 229 -8.90 -11.09 5.03
N ALA A 230 -7.70 -11.12 4.47
CA ALA A 230 -6.47 -10.79 5.20
C ALA A 230 -6.38 -9.30 5.59
N LEU A 231 -6.96 -8.39 4.79
CA LEU A 231 -7.06 -6.97 5.15
C LEU A 231 -7.89 -6.79 6.42
N ARG A 232 -9.06 -7.45 6.46
CA ARG A 232 -9.92 -7.51 7.65
C ARG A 232 -9.17 -8.10 8.84
N GLN A 233 -8.46 -9.21 8.66
CA GLN A 233 -7.73 -9.84 9.76
C GLN A 233 -6.63 -8.92 10.32
N LYS A 234 -5.88 -8.24 9.44
CA LYS A 234 -4.86 -7.28 9.84
C LYS A 234 -5.46 -6.12 10.62
N PHE A 235 -6.61 -5.58 10.17
CA PHE A 235 -7.33 -4.52 10.87
C PHE A 235 -7.68 -4.91 12.31
N TRP A 236 -8.24 -6.10 12.52
CA TRP A 236 -8.58 -6.57 13.87
C TRP A 236 -7.33 -6.80 14.75
N ASN A 237 -6.26 -7.33 14.18
CA ASN A 237 -5.02 -7.62 14.92
C ASN A 237 -4.23 -6.35 15.30
N ALA A 238 -4.30 -5.30 14.48
CA ALA A 238 -3.52 -4.08 14.66
C ALA A 238 -4.23 -3.00 15.51
N GLY A 239 -5.28 -3.38 16.25
CA GLY A 239 -5.95 -2.50 17.21
C GLY A 239 -7.43 -2.24 16.92
N SER A 240 -7.98 -2.76 15.82
CA SER A 240 -9.39 -2.61 15.41
C SER A 240 -9.83 -1.13 15.37
N ILE A 241 -11.13 -0.87 15.56
CA ILE A 241 -11.71 0.48 15.60
C ILE A 241 -11.09 1.34 16.71
N ALA A 242 -10.77 0.75 17.87
CA ALA A 242 -10.20 1.49 18.99
C ALA A 242 -8.80 2.04 18.71
N GLY A 243 -7.97 1.32 17.94
CA GLY A 243 -6.61 1.73 17.60
C GLY A 243 -6.49 2.42 16.24
N LEU A 244 -7.21 1.94 15.23
CA LEU A 244 -7.08 2.35 13.82
C LEU A 244 -8.22 3.23 13.31
N GLY A 245 -9.31 3.32 14.07
CA GLY A 245 -10.54 3.96 13.61
C GLY A 245 -11.31 3.15 12.58
N TYR A 246 -12.44 3.68 12.12
CA TYR A 246 -13.23 3.07 11.05
C TYR A 246 -12.51 3.19 9.70
N PRO A 247 -12.59 2.18 8.81
CA PRO A 247 -12.15 2.33 7.42
C PRO A 247 -12.81 3.54 6.75
N VAL A 248 -12.05 4.27 5.93
CA VAL A 248 -12.52 5.50 5.28
C VAL A 248 -13.37 5.18 4.04
N SER A 249 -13.09 4.07 3.39
CA SER A 249 -13.80 3.58 2.22
C SER A 249 -13.87 2.06 2.22
N ASP A 250 -14.64 1.51 1.29
CA ASP A 250 -14.48 0.11 0.91
C ASP A 250 -13.05 -0.17 0.47
N GLN A 251 -12.61 -1.41 0.65
CA GLN A 251 -11.30 -1.83 0.15
C GLN A 251 -11.18 -1.59 -1.36
N ALA A 252 -10.07 -0.99 -1.80
CA ALA A 252 -9.81 -0.65 -3.20
C ALA A 252 -8.93 -1.71 -3.87
N PHE A 253 -9.25 -2.06 -5.12
CA PHE A 253 -8.48 -3.03 -5.92
C PHE A 253 -7.45 -2.34 -6.82
N HIS A 254 -6.24 -2.88 -6.86
CA HIS A 254 -5.12 -2.41 -7.68
C HIS A 254 -4.88 -3.38 -8.83
N PHE A 255 -5.44 -3.07 -10.01
CA PHE A 255 -5.50 -3.98 -11.16
C PHE A 255 -4.11 -4.46 -11.64
N ASN A 256 -3.14 -3.56 -11.76
CA ASN A 256 -1.82 -3.84 -12.33
C ASN A 256 -0.97 -4.80 -11.47
N ARG A 257 -1.28 -4.90 -10.18
CA ARG A 257 -0.49 -5.66 -9.19
C ARG A 257 -1.31 -6.75 -8.48
N GLN A 258 -2.59 -6.87 -8.81
CA GLN A 258 -3.52 -7.83 -8.19
C GLN A 258 -3.53 -7.75 -6.66
N GLY A 259 -3.57 -6.51 -6.14
CA GLY A 259 -3.55 -6.22 -4.71
C GLY A 259 -4.78 -5.44 -4.27
N TYR A 260 -4.95 -5.30 -2.95
CA TYR A 260 -6.00 -4.48 -2.36
C TYR A 260 -5.44 -3.55 -1.29
N THR A 261 -6.12 -2.43 -1.06
CA THR A 261 -5.80 -1.49 0.01
C THR A 261 -7.04 -1.10 0.80
N VAL A 262 -6.86 -0.78 2.08
CA VAL A 262 -7.86 -0.16 2.95
C VAL A 262 -7.26 1.11 3.52
N GLU A 263 -7.87 2.25 3.19
CA GLU A 263 -7.51 3.53 3.79
C GLU A 263 -8.15 3.67 5.16
N LEU A 264 -7.35 4.16 6.10
CA LEU A 264 -7.71 4.35 7.50
C LEU A 264 -7.46 5.82 7.89
N PRO A 265 -8.15 6.32 8.93
CA PRO A 265 -7.93 7.66 9.46
C PRO A 265 -6.48 7.93 9.84
N LYS A 266 -6.13 9.21 10.01
CA LYS A 266 -4.78 9.68 10.34
C LYS A 266 -3.74 9.19 9.33
N GLY A 267 -4.08 9.16 8.04
CA GLY A 267 -3.14 8.84 6.98
C GLY A 267 -2.58 7.41 7.02
N ARG A 268 -3.29 6.44 7.61
CA ARG A 268 -2.87 5.02 7.70
C ARG A 268 -3.44 4.21 6.53
N THR A 269 -2.73 3.18 6.08
CA THR A 269 -3.26 2.28 5.03
C THR A 269 -2.81 0.84 5.26
N ILE A 270 -3.76 -0.09 5.19
CA ILE A 270 -3.45 -1.52 5.10
C ILE A 270 -3.36 -1.90 3.63
N TYR A 271 -2.30 -2.58 3.26
CA TYR A 271 -2.02 -3.10 1.93
C TYR A 271 -2.09 -4.61 1.95
N TRP A 272 -2.49 -5.24 0.85
CA TRP A 272 -2.46 -6.69 0.71
C TRP A 272 -2.18 -7.10 -0.72
N THR A 273 -1.34 -8.13 -0.86
CA THR A 273 -1.23 -8.94 -2.08
C THR A 273 -1.10 -10.42 -1.70
N GLY A 274 -1.34 -11.32 -2.66
CA GLY A 274 -1.08 -12.75 -2.46
C GLY A 274 0.38 -13.09 -2.12
N GLN A 275 1.33 -12.23 -2.50
CA GLN A 275 2.76 -12.43 -2.24
C GLN A 275 3.21 -11.89 -0.87
N THR A 276 2.72 -10.72 -0.45
CA THR A 276 3.18 -10.01 0.76
C THR A 276 2.35 -10.32 1.99
N GLY A 277 1.13 -10.81 1.82
CA GLY A 277 0.14 -10.76 2.89
C GLY A 277 -0.28 -9.32 3.22
N ALA A 278 -0.94 -9.15 4.37
CA ALA A 278 -1.49 -7.86 4.79
C ALA A 278 -0.52 -7.10 5.69
N THR A 279 -0.18 -5.88 5.30
CA THR A 279 0.79 -5.01 5.97
C THR A 279 0.21 -3.62 6.21
N LEU A 280 0.57 -2.99 7.32
CA LEU A 280 0.08 -1.67 7.72
C LEU A 280 1.22 -0.66 7.58
N LEU A 281 1.02 0.34 6.73
CA LEU A 281 1.85 1.54 6.76
C LEU A 281 1.14 2.63 7.56
N GLU A 282 1.73 2.95 8.72
CA GLU A 282 1.36 4.09 9.54
C GLU A 282 1.62 5.40 8.79
N ASP A 283 0.97 6.47 9.23
CA ASP A 283 1.33 7.80 8.77
C ASP A 283 2.71 8.20 9.27
N GLY A 284 3.42 8.94 8.43
CA GLY A 284 4.78 9.37 8.71
C GLY A 284 5.74 9.24 7.54
N PRO A 285 7.03 9.51 7.79
CA PRO A 285 7.99 9.80 6.71
C PRO A 285 8.28 8.62 5.78
N VAL A 286 8.25 7.38 6.27
CA VAL A 286 8.42 6.17 5.45
C VAL A 286 7.30 6.06 4.42
N LYS A 287 6.03 6.22 4.86
CA LYS A 287 4.87 6.18 3.97
C LYS A 287 4.86 7.39 3.04
N ALA A 288 5.15 8.59 3.53
CA ALA A 288 5.22 9.78 2.70
C ALA A 288 6.25 9.62 1.57
N LYS A 289 7.44 9.07 1.88
CA LYS A 289 8.44 8.75 0.86
C LYS A 289 7.93 7.71 -0.12
N TYR A 290 7.34 6.62 0.35
CA TYR A 290 6.76 5.59 -0.51
C TYR A 290 5.74 6.16 -1.51
N LEU A 291 4.81 6.99 -1.04
CA LEU A 291 3.81 7.64 -1.90
C LEU A 291 4.46 8.63 -2.87
N SER A 292 5.49 9.39 -2.45
CA SER A 292 6.22 10.31 -3.34
C SER A 292 6.94 9.59 -4.50
N MET A 293 7.26 8.31 -4.32
CA MET A 293 7.86 7.47 -5.36
C MET A 293 6.83 6.81 -6.29
N GLY A 294 5.53 7.10 -6.10
CA GLY A 294 4.43 6.53 -6.87
C GLY A 294 3.72 5.35 -6.20
N GLY A 295 4.03 5.05 -4.93
CA GLY A 295 3.31 4.04 -4.15
C GLY A 295 3.28 2.65 -4.79
N THR A 296 2.12 2.02 -4.78
CA THR A 296 1.88 0.66 -5.30
C THR A 296 2.11 0.54 -6.81
N GLU A 297 1.94 1.63 -7.55
CA GLU A 297 2.11 1.68 -9.01
C GLU A 297 3.59 1.85 -9.42
N SER A 298 4.47 2.20 -8.48
CA SER A 298 5.90 2.34 -8.74
C SER A 298 6.63 0.99 -8.83
N ASN A 299 7.93 1.04 -9.14
CA ASN A 299 8.81 -0.13 -9.07
C ASN A 299 9.00 -0.66 -7.64
N PHE A 300 8.55 0.05 -6.60
CA PHE A 300 8.65 -0.43 -5.22
C PHE A 300 7.61 -1.52 -4.96
N GLY A 301 6.46 -1.48 -5.64
CA GLY A 301 5.36 -2.42 -5.44
C GLY A 301 4.71 -2.28 -4.07
N PHE A 302 4.09 -3.35 -3.57
CA PHE A 302 3.42 -3.37 -2.27
C PHE A 302 4.42 -3.51 -1.12
N PRO A 303 4.07 -3.01 0.08
CA PRO A 303 4.88 -3.22 1.28
C PRO A 303 4.89 -4.69 1.72
N GLU A 304 6.08 -5.21 2.00
CA GLU A 304 6.37 -6.55 2.53
C GLU A 304 6.34 -6.59 4.06
N THR A 305 6.56 -5.45 4.71
CA THR A 305 6.52 -5.32 6.17
C THR A 305 5.60 -4.19 6.58
N ASP A 306 5.17 -4.21 7.84
CA ASP A 306 4.71 -2.98 8.50
C ASP A 306 5.85 -1.94 8.56
N VAL A 307 5.54 -0.73 9.02
CA VAL A 307 6.57 0.22 9.46
C VAL A 307 7.15 -0.26 10.79
N LEU A 308 8.43 -0.64 10.78
CA LEU A 308 9.13 -1.22 11.92
C LEU A 308 10.09 -0.20 12.55
N ASP A 309 10.30 -0.31 13.86
CA ASP A 309 11.36 0.39 14.57
C ASP A 309 12.74 -0.18 14.22
N LEU A 310 13.73 0.71 14.10
CA LEU A 310 15.11 0.31 13.92
C LEU A 310 15.73 -0.13 15.26
N PRO A 311 16.41 -1.30 15.34
CA PRO A 311 16.83 -1.86 16.63
C PRO A 311 17.91 -1.06 17.38
N SER A 312 18.82 -0.41 16.64
CA SER A 312 20.05 0.18 17.21
C SER A 312 20.13 1.70 17.08
N VAL A 313 19.16 2.31 16.41
CA VAL A 313 19.09 3.76 16.17
C VAL A 313 17.63 4.19 16.22
N SER A 314 17.37 5.40 16.70
CA SER A 314 16.02 5.96 16.62
C SER A 314 15.66 6.22 15.17
N GLY A 315 14.66 5.48 14.67
CA GLY A 315 14.21 5.59 13.30
C GLY A 315 13.26 4.47 12.93
N LYS A 316 12.74 4.55 11.72
CA LYS A 316 11.75 3.62 11.17
C LYS A 316 12.24 3.05 9.85
N PHE A 317 11.78 1.86 9.50
CA PHE A 317 11.99 1.32 8.16
C PHE A 317 10.83 0.44 7.71
N ALA A 318 10.71 0.23 6.40
CA ALA A 318 9.82 -0.75 5.80
C ALA A 318 10.47 -1.36 4.55
N GLN A 319 10.06 -2.58 4.21
CA GLN A 319 10.49 -3.29 3.00
C GLN A 319 9.34 -3.42 2.01
N PHE A 320 9.68 -3.52 0.72
CA PHE A 320 8.73 -3.51 -0.39
C PHE A 320 9.14 -4.52 -1.47
N GLN A 321 8.14 -5.07 -2.17
CA GLN A 321 8.26 -6.13 -3.18
C GLN A 321 9.36 -5.92 -4.21
N GLY A 322 9.59 -4.67 -4.62
CA GLY A 322 10.62 -4.27 -5.59
C GLY A 322 12.06 -4.42 -5.10
N GLN A 323 12.30 -5.21 -4.05
CA GLN A 323 13.58 -5.30 -3.35
C GLN A 323 14.04 -3.92 -2.88
N VAL A 324 13.10 -3.14 -2.33
CA VAL A 324 13.34 -1.78 -1.84
C VAL A 324 13.22 -1.76 -0.32
N SER A 325 14.09 -1.01 0.34
CA SER A 325 13.93 -0.65 1.74
C SER A 325 13.94 0.86 1.87
N ILE A 326 12.97 1.40 2.59
CA ILE A 326 12.92 2.82 2.96
C ILE A 326 13.30 2.92 4.43
N PHE A 327 14.28 3.75 4.73
CA PHE A 327 14.74 4.08 6.07
C PHE A 327 14.41 5.53 6.38
N TRP A 328 14.08 5.82 7.63
CA TRP A 328 13.91 7.18 8.11
C TRP A 328 14.51 7.34 9.51
N SER A 329 15.15 8.49 9.73
CA SER A 329 15.44 9.02 11.06
C SER A 329 15.36 10.54 11.01
N GLU A 330 15.24 11.19 12.17
CA GLU A 330 15.20 12.65 12.25
C GLU A 330 16.43 13.31 11.59
N PRO A 331 17.68 12.84 11.80
CA PRO A 331 18.85 13.49 11.20
C PRO A 331 19.00 13.26 9.69
N THR A 332 18.55 12.11 9.18
CA THR A 332 18.78 11.73 7.78
C THR A 332 17.61 12.03 6.86
N GLY A 333 16.39 12.13 7.39
CA GLY A 333 15.19 12.07 6.55
C GLY A 333 14.95 10.68 5.97
N ALA A 334 13.96 10.58 5.07
CA ALA A 334 13.48 9.32 4.51
C ALA A 334 14.16 9.01 3.17
N HIS A 335 14.88 7.91 3.12
CA HIS A 335 15.70 7.50 1.97
C HIS A 335 15.48 6.05 1.61
N TRP A 336 15.53 5.76 0.31
CA TRP A 336 15.31 4.42 -0.21
C TRP A 336 16.58 3.82 -0.81
N ILE A 337 16.71 2.50 -0.68
CA ILE A 337 17.78 1.70 -1.26
C ILE A 337 17.21 0.42 -1.87
N SER A 338 17.69 0.02 -3.03
CA SER A 338 17.25 -1.18 -3.75
C SER A 338 18.38 -1.95 -4.43
N GLY A 339 18.06 -3.13 -4.96
CA GLY A 339 18.93 -3.91 -5.85
C GLY A 339 20.28 -4.26 -5.22
N ALA A 340 21.34 -4.23 -6.03
CA ALA A 340 22.69 -4.61 -5.61
C ALA A 340 23.28 -3.71 -4.51
N LEU A 341 22.92 -2.42 -4.50
CA LEU A 341 23.31 -1.50 -3.42
C LEU A 341 22.69 -1.92 -2.08
N ARG A 342 21.40 -2.30 -2.11
CA ARG A 342 20.70 -2.83 -0.93
C ARG A 342 21.32 -4.15 -0.47
N GLN A 343 21.59 -5.07 -1.40
CA GLN A 343 22.23 -6.35 -1.08
C GLN A 343 23.60 -6.14 -0.42
N ARG A 344 24.41 -5.23 -0.97
CA ARG A 344 25.70 -4.85 -0.41
C ARG A 344 25.58 -4.26 0.99
N PHE A 345 24.63 -3.36 1.20
CA PHE A 345 24.33 -2.79 2.52
C PHE A 345 24.04 -3.89 3.54
N TRP A 346 23.14 -4.83 3.23
CA TRP A 346 22.78 -5.90 4.18
C TRP A 346 23.94 -6.86 4.47
N ASN A 347 24.68 -7.28 3.43
CA ASN A 347 25.75 -8.25 3.55
C ASN A 347 26.98 -7.71 4.31
N ASN A 348 27.20 -6.41 4.29
CA ASN A 348 28.39 -5.77 4.88
C ASN A 348 28.06 -5.03 6.18
N GLY A 349 27.26 -5.62 7.06
CA GLY A 349 27.03 -5.08 8.41
C GLY A 349 25.95 -4.00 8.53
N SER A 350 25.24 -3.68 7.45
CA SER A 350 24.02 -2.84 7.46
C SER A 350 24.21 -1.52 8.21
N ILE A 351 23.26 -1.17 9.08
CA ILE A 351 23.28 0.05 9.91
C ILE A 351 24.50 0.09 10.83
N GLY A 352 24.98 -1.06 11.34
CA GLY A 352 26.12 -1.10 12.24
C GLY A 352 27.43 -0.65 11.57
N HIS A 353 27.58 -0.95 10.27
CA HIS A 353 28.77 -0.58 9.51
C HIS A 353 28.60 0.73 8.74
N PHE A 354 27.52 0.88 7.98
CA PHE A 354 27.31 2.05 7.11
C PHE A 354 26.65 3.22 7.84
N GLY A 355 25.85 2.96 8.88
CA GLY A 355 24.86 3.92 9.37
C GLY A 355 23.61 3.93 8.49
N LEU A 356 22.79 4.98 8.63
CA LEU A 356 21.60 5.16 7.81
C LEU A 356 21.92 5.90 6.50
N PRO A 357 21.19 5.60 5.40
CA PRO A 357 21.35 6.36 4.17
C PRO A 357 21.04 7.84 4.38
N THR A 358 21.82 8.71 3.75
CA THR A 358 21.65 10.18 3.75
C THR A 358 21.32 10.72 2.35
N SER A 359 21.10 9.82 1.40
CA SER A 359 20.62 10.14 0.06
C SER A 359 19.74 9.01 -0.44
N ASP A 360 18.93 9.32 -1.46
CA ASP A 360 18.40 8.28 -2.32
C ASP A 360 19.51 7.72 -3.23
N GLN A 361 19.19 6.71 -4.03
CA GLN A 361 20.09 6.25 -5.09
C GLN A 361 20.16 7.28 -6.22
N HIS A 362 21.38 7.56 -6.69
CA HIS A 362 21.64 8.48 -7.79
C HIS A 362 22.32 7.78 -8.95
N VAL A 363 21.95 8.15 -10.17
CA VAL A 363 22.63 7.71 -11.40
C VAL A 363 24.00 8.37 -11.48
N THR A 364 25.00 7.60 -11.89
CA THR A 364 26.35 8.07 -12.17
C THR A 364 26.93 7.31 -13.36
N GLY A 365 28.06 7.77 -13.89
CA GLY A 365 28.74 7.13 -15.00
C GLY A 365 30.11 7.71 -15.28
N ASP A 366 30.90 6.95 -16.03
CA ASP A 366 32.26 7.32 -16.42
C ASP A 366 32.35 7.88 -17.85
N ILE A 367 33.49 8.49 -18.20
CA ILE A 367 33.73 9.00 -19.56
C ILE A 367 33.86 7.90 -20.62
N TRP A 368 33.94 6.64 -20.21
CA TRP A 368 34.00 5.46 -21.09
C TRP A 368 32.61 4.88 -21.39
N GLY A 369 31.56 5.53 -20.90
CA GLY A 369 30.16 5.14 -21.17
C GLY A 369 29.64 4.04 -20.24
N ASN A 370 30.36 3.68 -19.17
CA ASN A 370 29.86 2.75 -18.18
C ASN A 370 28.97 3.52 -17.19
N GLY A 371 27.69 3.15 -17.15
CA GLY A 371 26.71 3.69 -16.21
C GLY A 371 26.64 2.88 -14.92
N GLY A 372 26.15 3.51 -13.87
CA GLY A 372 25.94 2.89 -12.58
C GLY A 372 25.12 3.74 -11.64
N LEU A 373 25.15 3.35 -10.37
CA LEU A 373 24.38 3.96 -9.30
C LEU A 373 25.27 4.16 -8.08
N TYR A 374 24.97 5.17 -7.27
CA TYR A 374 25.56 5.31 -5.94
C TYR A 374 24.52 5.71 -4.90
N ILE A 375 24.83 5.44 -3.63
CA ILE A 375 24.08 5.92 -2.48
C ILE A 375 25.05 6.35 -1.37
N LEU A 376 24.67 7.38 -0.61
CA LEU A 376 25.50 7.97 0.43
C LEU A 376 25.04 7.58 1.83
N PHE A 377 26.00 7.43 2.72
CA PHE A 377 25.81 7.27 4.15
C PHE A 377 26.70 8.27 4.89
N GLY A 378 26.11 9.38 5.31
CA GLY A 378 26.87 10.51 5.84
C GLY A 378 27.75 11.18 4.78
N ALA A 379 28.75 11.91 5.25
CA ALA A 379 29.70 12.59 4.37
C ALA A 379 30.82 11.66 3.86
N ASP A 380 31.06 10.55 4.57
CA ASP A 380 32.28 9.77 4.48
C ASP A 380 32.08 8.36 3.91
N LYS A 381 30.86 7.89 3.61
CA LYS A 381 30.66 6.57 2.99
C LYS A 381 29.74 6.63 1.79
N ALA A 382 30.09 5.85 0.78
CA ALA A 382 29.25 5.60 -0.38
C ALA A 382 29.33 4.13 -0.77
N ILE A 383 28.23 3.58 -1.26
CA ILE A 383 28.26 2.35 -2.04
C ILE A 383 28.07 2.75 -3.50
N LEU A 384 28.99 2.35 -4.37
CA LEU A 384 28.93 2.55 -5.81
C LEU A 384 28.73 1.20 -6.49
N TRP A 385 27.86 1.17 -7.48
CA TRP A 385 27.53 -0.03 -8.24
C TRP A 385 27.59 0.23 -9.74
N ASN A 386 28.17 -0.69 -10.49
CA ASN A 386 27.88 -0.83 -11.92
C ASN A 386 27.62 -2.30 -12.28
N ALA A 387 27.14 -2.53 -13.49
CA ALA A 387 26.78 -3.87 -13.96
C ALA A 387 28.00 -4.79 -14.20
N GLN A 388 29.20 -4.23 -14.39
CA GLN A 388 30.40 -5.01 -14.75
C GLN A 388 31.08 -5.64 -13.53
N VAL A 389 31.22 -4.87 -12.45
CA VAL A 389 31.99 -5.30 -11.27
C VAL A 389 31.13 -5.46 -10.02
N GLY A 390 29.90 -4.94 -10.01
CA GLY A 390 29.01 -5.02 -8.86
C GLY A 390 29.15 -3.84 -7.91
N ALA A 391 28.73 -4.03 -6.65
CA ALA A 391 28.62 -2.96 -5.66
C ALA A 391 29.80 -3.00 -4.68
N PHE A 392 30.53 -1.88 -4.57
CA PHE A 392 31.65 -1.72 -3.63
C PHE A 392 31.48 -0.47 -2.77
N GLU A 393 32.02 -0.55 -1.56
CA GLU A 393 32.11 0.60 -0.66
C GLU A 393 33.34 1.45 -0.99
N VAL A 394 33.17 2.76 -0.98
CA VAL A 394 34.27 3.73 -0.94
C VAL A 394 34.01 4.68 0.23
N ALA A 395 34.96 4.77 1.15
CA ALA A 395 34.76 5.45 2.43
C ALA A 395 35.89 6.42 2.80
N GLY A 396 35.69 7.21 3.85
CA GLY A 396 36.64 8.15 4.47
C GLY A 396 37.44 8.98 3.47
N ASN A 397 38.75 9.01 3.70
CA ASN A 397 39.71 9.74 2.88
C ASN A 397 39.75 9.27 1.41
N PHE A 398 39.39 8.01 1.13
CA PHE A 398 39.31 7.49 -0.24
C PHE A 398 38.13 8.12 -0.99
N LEU A 399 36.98 8.24 -0.34
CA LEU A 399 35.82 8.92 -0.92
C LEU A 399 36.09 10.41 -1.13
N ALA A 400 36.77 11.04 -0.17
CA ALA A 400 37.17 12.44 -0.30
C ALA A 400 38.11 12.66 -1.50
N ARG A 401 39.11 11.79 -1.68
CA ARG A 401 40.04 11.84 -2.83
C ARG A 401 39.33 11.56 -4.15
N LEU A 402 38.51 10.51 -4.21
CA LEU A 402 37.69 10.17 -5.38
C LEU A 402 36.88 11.38 -5.84
N ARG A 403 36.14 12.03 -4.93
CA ARG A 403 35.35 13.23 -5.26
C ARG A 403 36.20 14.41 -5.70
N ALA A 404 37.34 14.62 -5.06
CA ALA A 404 38.26 15.71 -5.41
C ALA A 404 38.86 15.54 -6.82
N ASP A 405 39.00 14.30 -7.30
CA ASP A 405 39.48 13.99 -8.66
C ASP A 405 38.35 13.79 -9.69
N GLY A 406 37.13 14.25 -9.36
CA GLY A 406 35.99 14.24 -10.29
C GLY A 406 35.18 12.94 -10.29
N ASP A 407 35.30 12.12 -9.25
CA ASP A 407 34.52 10.91 -9.00
C ASP A 407 34.74 9.80 -10.06
N VAL A 408 33.83 8.82 -10.13
CA VAL A 408 33.85 7.73 -11.12
C VAL A 408 33.92 8.23 -12.55
N LYS A 409 33.60 9.52 -12.82
CA LYS A 409 33.76 10.13 -14.14
C LYS A 409 35.13 9.85 -14.74
N TYR A 410 36.19 10.01 -13.95
CA TYR A 410 37.59 9.84 -14.39
C TYR A 410 38.26 8.58 -13.83
N TYR A 411 37.70 7.98 -12.79
CA TYR A 411 38.27 6.78 -12.18
C TYR A 411 37.71 5.49 -12.76
N GLY A 412 36.51 5.58 -13.35
CA GLY A 412 35.62 4.44 -13.47
C GLY A 412 35.19 3.93 -12.10
N PHE A 413 34.52 2.77 -12.10
CA PHE A 413 33.98 2.19 -10.88
C PHE A 413 35.04 1.43 -10.07
N PRO A 414 34.89 1.38 -8.73
CA PRO A 414 35.74 0.54 -7.88
C PRO A 414 35.59 -0.94 -8.25
N ASN A 415 36.70 -1.65 -8.38
CA ASN A 415 36.72 -3.08 -8.72
C ASN A 415 37.28 -3.96 -7.60
N THR A 416 37.74 -3.36 -6.50
CA THR A 416 38.19 -4.08 -5.30
C THR A 416 37.61 -3.46 -4.03
N GLU A 417 37.62 -4.26 -2.97
CA GLU A 417 37.64 -3.73 -1.61
C GLU A 417 38.92 -2.93 -1.34
N ARG A 418 39.00 -2.31 -0.16
CA ARG A 418 40.29 -1.83 0.35
C ARG A 418 41.21 -3.03 0.62
N ILE A 419 42.33 -3.05 -0.08
CA ILE A 419 43.36 -4.08 0.04
C ILE A 419 44.43 -3.58 1.01
N PRO A 420 44.75 -4.34 2.07
CA PRO A 420 45.87 -4.02 2.94
C PRO A 420 47.21 -4.28 2.25
N LEU A 421 48.15 -3.36 2.43
CA LEU A 421 49.58 -3.50 2.11
C LEU A 421 50.33 -3.72 3.43
N PRO A 422 50.71 -4.98 3.76
CA PRO A 422 51.27 -5.33 5.06
C PRO A 422 52.43 -4.42 5.48
N GLY A 423 52.32 -3.83 6.67
CA GLY A 423 53.36 -2.96 7.25
C GLY A 423 53.52 -1.59 6.57
N ARG A 424 52.66 -1.23 5.60
CA ARG A 424 52.73 0.03 4.86
C ARG A 424 51.44 0.83 4.93
N SER A 425 50.36 0.32 4.33
CA SER A 425 49.14 1.10 4.12
C SER A 425 47.94 0.26 3.65
N THR A 426 46.91 0.91 3.10
CA THR A 426 45.84 0.29 2.32
C THR A 426 45.69 1.00 0.98
N PHE A 427 45.10 0.32 0.00
CA PHE A 427 44.75 0.94 -1.26
C PHE A 427 43.46 0.36 -1.81
N GLN A 428 42.82 1.08 -2.73
CA GLN A 428 41.62 0.63 -3.42
C GLN A 428 41.78 0.86 -4.91
N GLN A 429 41.43 -0.14 -5.69
CA GLN A 429 41.50 -0.08 -7.14
C GLN A 429 40.15 0.34 -7.73
N PHE A 430 40.27 1.16 -8.77
CA PHE A 430 39.23 1.54 -9.69
C PHE A 430 39.66 1.11 -11.10
N ALA A 431 38.71 1.15 -12.04
CA ALA A 431 38.97 0.75 -13.42
C ALA A 431 40.20 1.49 -14.00
N HIS A 432 40.31 2.80 -13.79
CA HIS A 432 41.33 3.66 -14.40
C HIS A 432 42.24 4.39 -13.40
N ALA A 433 42.13 4.10 -12.11
CA ALA A 433 43.00 4.69 -11.09
C ALA A 433 43.10 3.78 -9.84
N SER A 434 44.05 4.07 -8.98
CA SER A 434 44.13 3.52 -7.62
C SER A 434 44.33 4.64 -6.62
N ILE A 435 43.64 4.57 -5.50
CA ILE A 435 43.88 5.47 -4.35
C ILE A 435 44.69 4.69 -3.33
N PHE A 436 45.81 5.26 -2.90
CA PHE A 436 46.62 4.74 -1.82
C PHE A 436 46.47 5.65 -0.61
N ASP A 437 46.26 5.06 0.56
CA ASP A 437 46.49 5.78 1.80
C ASP A 437 48.01 5.92 1.97
N THR A 438 48.52 7.09 2.34
CA THR A 438 49.97 7.31 2.44
C THR A 438 50.28 8.22 3.63
N ALA A 439 51.56 8.33 4.00
CA ALA A 439 52.01 9.30 4.99
C ALA A 439 51.70 10.76 4.60
N TYR A 440 51.40 11.03 3.32
CA TYR A 440 51.07 12.34 2.76
C TYR A 440 49.56 12.52 2.52
N GLY A 441 48.73 11.57 2.98
CA GLY A 441 47.29 11.53 2.75
C GLY A 441 46.88 10.58 1.60
N PRO A 442 45.60 10.57 1.22
CA PRO A 442 45.12 9.74 0.12
C PRO A 442 45.64 10.28 -1.22
N LEU A 443 46.48 9.49 -1.89
CA LEU A 443 47.11 9.87 -3.16
C LEU A 443 46.67 8.95 -4.29
N THR A 444 46.47 9.57 -5.44
CA THR A 444 46.00 8.92 -6.67
C THR A 444 47.18 8.52 -7.53
N VAL A 445 47.15 7.27 -8.01
CA VAL A 445 47.99 6.80 -9.12
C VAL A 445 47.04 6.33 -10.23
N GLY A 446 46.98 7.09 -11.31
CA GLY A 446 46.17 6.84 -12.50
C GLY A 446 46.69 5.68 -13.32
N TRP A 447 45.87 5.22 -14.27
CA TRP A 447 46.12 3.99 -15.05
C TRP A 447 47.53 3.93 -15.65
N VAL A 448 47.93 4.97 -16.37
CA VAL A 448 49.18 5.02 -17.12
C VAL A 448 50.40 4.94 -16.19
N MET A 449 50.36 5.63 -15.04
CA MET A 449 51.44 5.56 -14.06
C MET A 449 51.45 4.26 -13.29
N ARG A 450 50.26 3.74 -12.99
CA ARG A 450 50.09 2.51 -12.23
C ARG A 450 50.75 1.34 -12.96
N GLU A 451 50.55 1.20 -14.27
CA GLU A 451 51.19 0.16 -15.07
C GLU A 451 52.72 0.24 -14.99
N GLY A 452 53.30 1.40 -15.32
CA GLY A 452 54.75 1.62 -15.26
C GLY A 452 55.32 1.40 -13.85
N TRP A 453 54.63 1.87 -12.82
CA TRP A 453 55.06 1.74 -11.43
C TRP A 453 55.05 0.29 -10.94
N TRP A 454 54.06 -0.52 -11.33
CA TRP A 454 54.02 -1.94 -10.97
C TRP A 454 55.15 -2.75 -11.60
N ILE A 455 55.52 -2.44 -12.84
CA ILE A 455 56.67 -3.06 -13.52
C ILE A 455 57.97 -2.80 -12.74
N LEU A 456 58.11 -1.61 -12.18
CA LEU A 456 59.26 -1.22 -11.34
C LEU A 456 59.20 -1.78 -9.90
N GLY A 457 58.27 -2.70 -9.63
CA GLY A 457 58.10 -3.36 -8.33
C GLY A 457 57.11 -2.68 -7.39
N GLY A 458 56.40 -1.65 -7.85
CA GLY A 458 55.36 -0.95 -7.08
C GLY A 458 55.84 -0.46 -5.72
N TYR A 459 55.00 -0.66 -4.69
CA TYR A 459 55.30 -0.24 -3.31
C TYR A 459 56.47 -1.01 -2.67
N THR A 460 56.84 -2.18 -3.21
CA THR A 460 58.02 -2.95 -2.80
C THR A 460 59.28 -2.60 -3.59
N GLY A 461 59.12 -1.83 -4.68
CA GLY A 461 60.19 -1.39 -5.55
C GLY A 461 60.96 -0.19 -4.99
N PHE A 462 61.97 0.25 -5.73
CA PHE A 462 62.87 1.34 -5.30
C PHE A 462 62.18 2.72 -5.30
N LEU A 463 61.11 2.91 -6.07
CA LEU A 463 60.32 4.14 -6.05
C LEU A 463 59.47 4.25 -4.76
N GLY A 464 59.03 3.13 -4.19
CA GLY A 464 58.21 3.12 -2.97
C GLY A 464 56.81 3.69 -3.19
N MET A 465 56.20 4.20 -2.11
CA MET A 465 54.82 4.72 -2.12
C MET A 465 54.70 6.08 -2.82
N PRO A 466 53.53 6.44 -3.36
CA PRO A 466 53.30 7.77 -3.92
C PRO A 466 53.45 8.86 -2.85
N LYS A 467 53.98 10.02 -3.28
CA LYS A 467 54.28 11.19 -2.43
C LYS A 467 53.47 12.44 -2.82
N ALA A 468 53.00 12.51 -4.07
CA ALA A 468 52.09 13.56 -4.54
C ALA A 468 51.02 12.93 -5.46
N ASN A 469 49.99 13.67 -5.84
CA ASN A 469 49.10 13.24 -6.92
C ASN A 469 49.79 13.44 -8.28
N GLU A 470 49.28 12.76 -9.30
CA GLU A 470 49.63 13.04 -10.68
C GLU A 470 49.37 14.51 -11.03
N TYR A 471 50.25 15.07 -11.84
CA TYR A 471 50.01 16.38 -12.45
C TYR A 471 50.57 16.41 -13.88
N TYR A 472 49.99 17.30 -14.67
CA TYR A 472 50.26 17.44 -16.11
C TYR A 472 51.03 18.74 -16.34
N PRO A 473 52.38 18.70 -16.39
CA PRO A 473 53.14 19.91 -16.67
C PRO A 473 52.93 20.44 -18.10
N TYR A 474 52.56 19.55 -19.02
CA TYR A 474 52.28 19.82 -20.43
C TYR A 474 51.17 18.86 -20.90
N ASP A 475 50.46 19.18 -21.99
CA ASP A 475 49.32 18.37 -22.49
C ASP A 475 49.68 16.90 -22.77
N ASN A 476 50.93 16.64 -23.14
CA ASN A 476 51.43 15.31 -23.47
C ASN A 476 52.33 14.70 -22.39
N PHE A 477 52.33 15.25 -21.17
CA PHE A 477 53.13 14.73 -20.08
C PHE A 477 52.29 14.52 -18.84
N VAL A 478 52.47 13.37 -18.21
CA VAL A 478 52.00 13.15 -16.85
C VAL A 478 53.18 12.77 -15.97
N VAL A 479 53.19 13.26 -14.74
CA VAL A 479 54.27 13.03 -13.77
C VAL A 479 53.67 12.57 -12.45
N GLN A 480 54.25 11.51 -11.88
CA GLN A 480 53.92 10.98 -10.57
C GLN A 480 55.17 10.96 -9.69
N GLN A 481 55.07 11.53 -8.49
CA GLN A 481 56.15 11.53 -7.52
C GLN A 481 55.96 10.43 -6.49
N PHE A 482 57.06 9.79 -6.10
CA PHE A 482 57.13 8.73 -5.10
C PHE A 482 58.18 9.05 -4.03
N GLU A 483 58.20 8.29 -2.95
CA GLU A 483 59.16 8.46 -1.84
C GLU A 483 60.62 8.37 -2.31
N GLY A 484 60.90 7.45 -3.24
CA GLY A 484 62.23 7.15 -3.77
C GLY A 484 62.56 7.79 -5.11
N GLY A 485 61.72 8.70 -5.65
CA GLY A 485 61.95 9.31 -6.94
C GLY A 485 60.68 9.77 -7.67
N TYR A 486 60.71 9.74 -9.00
CA TYR A 486 59.57 10.06 -9.85
C TYR A 486 59.46 9.06 -11.01
N LEU A 487 58.25 8.96 -11.55
CA LEU A 487 57.94 8.35 -12.84
C LEU A 487 57.23 9.42 -13.67
N TYR A 488 57.62 9.59 -14.92
CA TYR A 488 56.83 10.35 -15.86
C TYR A 488 56.56 9.57 -17.13
N CYS A 489 55.52 9.99 -17.80
CA CYS A 489 55.07 9.45 -19.07
C CYS A 489 55.04 10.59 -20.08
N ASP A 490 55.71 10.38 -21.20
CA ASP A 490 55.63 11.25 -22.37
C ASP A 490 54.73 10.60 -23.43
N PHE A 491 53.61 11.24 -23.74
CA PHE A 491 52.68 10.81 -24.78
C PHE A 491 53.07 11.32 -26.18
N ARG A 492 54.21 12.02 -26.32
CA ARG A 492 54.76 12.41 -27.63
C ARG A 492 55.29 11.15 -28.32
N SER A 493 54.43 10.49 -29.08
CA SER A 493 54.89 9.45 -29.98
C SER A 493 55.67 10.07 -31.15
N SER A 494 56.67 9.36 -31.66
CA SER A 494 57.22 9.59 -32.99
C SER A 494 56.30 9.08 -34.10
N ASN A 495 55.08 8.60 -33.79
CA ASN A 495 54.13 7.98 -34.70
C ASN A 495 52.67 8.28 -34.27
N PRO A 496 51.91 9.12 -34.98
CA PRO A 496 50.59 9.60 -34.54
C PRO A 496 49.50 8.52 -34.40
N ASP A 497 49.75 7.28 -34.85
CA ASP A 497 48.84 6.13 -34.69
C ASP A 497 49.08 5.34 -33.38
N ASP A 498 50.13 5.67 -32.64
CA ASP A 498 50.57 4.96 -31.43
C ASP A 498 50.21 5.76 -30.16
N ASN A 499 49.10 5.40 -29.50
CA ASN A 499 48.74 5.89 -28.15
C ASN A 499 49.66 5.29 -27.07
N TYR A 500 50.98 5.42 -27.22
CA TYR A 500 51.96 4.85 -26.29
C TYR A 500 52.52 5.88 -25.33
N CYS A 501 52.64 5.44 -24.08
CA CYS A 501 53.38 6.14 -23.05
C CYS A 501 54.86 5.75 -23.13
N ASP A 502 55.74 6.74 -23.23
CA ASP A 502 57.17 6.52 -23.02
C ASP A 502 57.53 6.80 -21.56
N TRP A 503 57.82 5.73 -20.79
CA TRP A 503 58.07 5.85 -19.35
C TRP A 503 59.55 6.08 -19.06
N GLU A 504 59.80 7.14 -18.29
CA GLU A 504 61.11 7.42 -17.73
C GLU A 504 61.01 7.63 -16.22
N TYR A 505 62.00 7.11 -15.49
CA TYR A 505 62.07 7.24 -14.04
C TYR A 505 63.42 7.79 -13.60
N GLY A 506 63.43 8.44 -12.44
CA GLY A 506 64.65 8.92 -11.79
C GLY A 506 64.53 8.87 -10.28
N THR A 507 65.64 8.63 -9.59
CA THR A 507 65.70 8.58 -8.11
C THR A 507 66.11 9.91 -7.46
N ALA A 508 66.37 10.94 -8.27
CA ALA A 508 66.64 12.28 -7.79
C ALA A 508 65.34 12.99 -7.37
N PRO A 509 65.41 14.01 -6.49
CA PRO A 509 64.27 14.88 -6.23
C PRO A 509 63.76 15.47 -7.55
N TRP A 510 62.43 15.45 -7.73
CA TRP A 510 61.82 15.99 -8.93
C TRP A 510 62.18 17.47 -9.14
N SER A 511 62.55 17.83 -10.37
CA SER A 511 62.65 19.22 -10.82
C SER A 511 62.07 19.37 -12.23
N GLN A 512 61.35 20.46 -12.48
CA GLN A 512 60.78 20.75 -13.81
C GLN A 512 61.86 20.79 -14.91
N SER A 513 63.09 21.14 -14.54
CA SER A 513 64.28 21.09 -15.40
C SER A 513 64.60 19.71 -15.98
N ALA A 514 64.21 18.61 -15.31
CA ALA A 514 64.40 17.25 -15.81
C ALA A 514 63.55 16.95 -17.06
N VAL A 515 62.36 17.56 -17.17
CA VAL A 515 61.50 17.45 -18.37
C VAL A 515 62.00 18.36 -19.49
N ASN A 516 62.55 19.53 -19.15
CA ASN A 516 63.04 20.47 -20.16
C ASN A 516 64.27 19.92 -20.91
N SER A 517 65.08 19.06 -20.26
CA SER A 517 66.19 18.35 -20.93
C SER A 517 65.74 17.22 -21.87
N THR A 518 64.53 16.70 -21.73
CA THR A 518 63.96 15.66 -22.63
C THR A 518 62.94 16.24 -23.63
N ALA A 519 62.40 17.44 -23.37
CA ALA A 519 61.52 18.15 -24.29
C ALA A 519 62.27 18.84 -25.45
N ALA A 520 63.50 19.28 -25.21
CA ALA A 520 64.42 19.70 -26.26
C ALA A 520 64.97 18.46 -26.99
N ALA A 521 65.13 18.52 -28.32
CA ALA A 521 65.65 17.44 -29.16
C ALA A 521 67.09 16.97 -28.83
N ASP A 522 67.68 17.46 -27.74
CA ASP A 522 69.01 17.09 -27.24
C ASP A 522 68.88 16.28 -25.95
N LYS A 523 68.88 14.95 -26.08
CA LYS A 523 69.08 14.01 -24.97
C LYS A 523 70.45 14.25 -24.32
N LYS A 524 70.53 15.16 -23.35
CA LYS A 524 71.71 15.30 -22.48
C LYS A 524 71.37 14.79 -21.09
N ALA A 525 71.91 13.60 -20.79
CA ALA A 525 71.82 12.95 -19.49
C ALA A 525 72.28 13.89 -18.35
N PRO A 526 71.53 14.01 -17.24
CA PRO A 526 72.02 14.62 -16.02
C PRO A 526 73.16 13.81 -15.37
N ALA A 527 73.96 14.50 -14.56
CA ALA A 527 75.21 13.98 -14.03
C ALA A 527 75.06 12.85 -12.98
N ALA A 528 75.87 11.81 -13.18
CA ALA A 528 76.28 10.71 -12.29
C ALA A 528 75.90 10.80 -10.79
N SER A 529 74.80 10.13 -10.43
CA SER A 529 74.58 9.34 -9.19
C SER A 529 73.13 8.83 -9.08
N VAL A 530 72.36 8.95 -10.16
CA VAL A 530 70.92 8.68 -10.22
C VAL A 530 70.69 7.34 -10.92
N ARG A 531 69.81 6.48 -10.39
CA ARG A 531 69.27 5.37 -11.19
C ARG A 531 68.24 5.97 -12.14
N GLU A 532 68.64 6.18 -13.39
CA GLU A 532 67.78 6.61 -14.49
C GLU A 532 67.60 5.45 -15.46
N GLY A 533 66.39 5.28 -15.95
CA GLY A 533 66.06 4.24 -16.91
C GLY A 533 64.86 4.62 -17.76
N HIS A 534 64.84 4.04 -18.96
CA HIS A 534 63.84 4.23 -20.00
C HIS A 534 63.29 2.86 -20.36
N PHE A 535 61.97 2.72 -20.46
CA PHE A 535 61.36 1.52 -20.99
C PHE A 535 60.05 1.83 -21.72
N VAL A 536 59.86 1.14 -22.84
CA VAL A 536 58.65 1.21 -23.66
C VAL A 536 58.04 -0.18 -23.69
N ILE A 537 56.77 -0.30 -23.30
CA ILE A 537 56.00 -1.53 -23.51
C ILE A 537 54.93 -1.27 -24.55
N ARG A 538 54.98 -2.02 -25.66
CA ARG A 538 53.95 -1.97 -26.70
C ARG A 538 52.73 -2.73 -26.21
N ALA A 539 51.54 -2.15 -26.34
CA ALA A 539 50.26 -2.72 -25.88
C ALA A 539 49.78 -3.88 -26.76
N GLY A 540 50.66 -4.81 -27.11
CA GLY A 540 50.40 -6.10 -27.76
C GLY A 540 51.13 -7.27 -27.08
N GLU A 541 52.07 -7.01 -26.18
CA GLU A 541 52.75 -8.05 -25.40
C GLU A 541 52.04 -8.21 -24.05
N ARG A 542 50.81 -8.74 -24.08
CA ARG A 542 49.97 -8.97 -22.89
C ARG A 542 50.05 -10.44 -22.50
N GLY A 543 50.63 -10.72 -21.34
CA GLY A 543 50.52 -11.98 -20.62
C GLY A 543 49.79 -11.76 -19.30
#